data_AF-A0A9P9X933-F1
#
_entry.id   AF-A0A9P9X933-F1
#
_cell.length_a   1.000
_cell.length_b   1.000
_cell.length_c   1.000
_cell.angle_alpha   90.00
_cell.angle_beta   90.00
_cell.angle_gamma   90.00
#
_symmetry.space_group_name_H-M   'P 1'
#
loop_
_entity.id
_entity.type
_entity.pdbx_description
1 polymer ?
#
loop_
_entity_poly.entity_id
_entity_poly.type
_entity_poly.pdbx_seq_one_letter_code
_entity_poly.pdbx_strand_id
1 'polypeptide(L)'
;MTIGAILTPIGQLVFSWTCLPATIHWAIPIAFGIPFGAGNTISFIYGSNYLAGAYGIYAASALAGNAVMRSMFGGTLPLAGTSMYKAMSPQWAGTLCGLLELALIPIPIIFWRYGEKIRAKSPIIRQMREDQEKNESKRAKQLARLERKREREAAAAAAAAGGNSEKSTGVLASEEQTGPRDIEKSA
;
A
#
# COMPACT_ATOMS: atom_id res chain seq x y z
N MET A 1 -5.96 -12.42 -12.69
CA MET A 1 -4.79 -13.32 -12.69
C MET A 1 -4.80 -14.26 -13.90
N THR A 2 -5.74 -15.19 -14.00
CA THR A 2 -5.82 -16.19 -15.09
C THR A 2 -5.93 -15.60 -16.50
N ILE A 3 -6.75 -14.57 -16.70
CA ILE A 3 -6.90 -13.88 -18.00
C ILE A 3 -5.58 -13.22 -18.43
N GLY A 4 -4.90 -12.53 -17.51
CA GLY A 4 -3.60 -11.91 -17.79
C GLY A 4 -2.51 -12.95 -18.10
N ALA A 5 -2.50 -14.06 -17.35
CA ALA A 5 -1.54 -15.15 -17.53
C ALA A 5 -1.67 -15.86 -18.89
N ILE A 6 -2.85 -15.87 -19.50
CA ILE A 6 -3.06 -16.43 -20.85
C ILE A 6 -2.75 -15.36 -21.92
N LEU A 7 -3.13 -14.11 -21.67
CA LEU A 7 -2.99 -13.03 -22.64
C LEU A 7 -1.52 -12.63 -22.87
N THR A 8 -0.69 -12.65 -21.83
CA THR A 8 0.74 -12.33 -21.91
C THR A 8 1.52 -13.25 -22.86
N PRO A 9 1.55 -14.58 -22.68
CA PRO A 9 2.31 -15.47 -23.57
C PRO A 9 1.71 -15.51 -24.97
N ILE A 10 0.38 -15.39 -25.15
CA ILE A 10 -0.21 -15.29 -26.49
C ILE A 10 0.29 -14.04 -27.21
N GLY A 11 0.27 -12.88 -26.54
CA GLY A 11 0.80 -11.63 -27.10
C GLY A 11 2.29 -11.75 -27.46
N GLN A 12 3.09 -12.34 -26.57
CA GLN A 12 4.53 -12.51 -26.79
C GLN A 12 4.87 -13.50 -27.90
N LEU A 13 4.18 -14.65 -27.97
CA LEU A 13 4.39 -15.65 -29.01
C LEU A 13 4.03 -15.08 -30.38
N VAL A 14 2.88 -14.42 -30.51
CA VAL A 14 2.47 -13.84 -31.78
C VAL A 14 3.39 -12.67 -32.17
N PHE A 15 3.83 -11.83 -31.22
CA PHE A 15 4.83 -10.80 -31.46
C PHE A 15 6.15 -11.38 -31.97
N SER A 16 6.63 -12.48 -31.38
CA SER A 16 7.89 -13.13 -31.77
C SER A 16 7.89 -13.66 -33.19
N TRP A 17 6.74 -14.15 -33.69
CA TRP A 17 6.61 -14.63 -35.07
C TRP A 17 6.32 -13.52 -36.09
N THR A 18 5.77 -12.39 -35.64
CA THR A 18 5.44 -11.24 -36.50
C THR A 18 6.54 -10.18 -36.59
N CYS A 19 7.59 -10.27 -35.77
CA CYS A 19 8.64 -9.24 -35.69
C CYS A 19 9.70 -9.29 -36.80
N LEU A 20 9.88 -10.43 -37.49
CA LEU A 20 10.99 -10.63 -38.44
C LEU A 20 10.57 -10.72 -39.92
N PRO A 21 9.38 -11.23 -40.30
CA PRO A 21 8.99 -11.23 -41.71
C PRO A 21 8.75 -9.79 -42.21
N ALA A 22 9.59 -9.30 -43.12
CA ALA A 22 9.41 -7.98 -43.75
C ALA A 22 8.12 -7.87 -44.60
N THR A 23 7.44 -8.99 -44.82
CA THR A 23 6.14 -9.10 -45.51
C THR A 23 4.96 -8.68 -44.64
N ILE A 24 5.13 -8.55 -43.32
CA ILE A 24 4.06 -8.23 -42.38
C ILE A 24 4.05 -6.72 -42.10
N HIS A 25 2.88 -6.09 -42.18
CA HIS A 25 2.72 -4.67 -41.89
C HIS A 25 3.13 -4.36 -40.44
N TRP A 26 3.98 -3.37 -40.23
CA TRP A 26 4.55 -2.97 -38.92
C TRP A 26 3.49 -2.72 -37.83
N ALA A 27 2.25 -2.39 -38.21
CA ALA A 27 1.14 -2.21 -37.27
C ALA A 27 0.75 -3.50 -36.54
N ILE A 28 0.96 -4.67 -37.15
CA ILE A 28 0.58 -5.98 -36.60
C ILE A 28 1.38 -6.30 -35.32
N PRO A 29 2.73 -6.30 -35.31
CA PRO A 29 3.48 -6.54 -34.07
C PRO A 29 3.19 -5.49 -33.00
N ILE A 30 2.94 -4.22 -33.37
CA ILE A 30 2.54 -3.17 -32.42
C ILE A 30 1.17 -3.48 -31.79
N ALA A 31 0.20 -3.94 -32.58
CA ALA A 31 -1.12 -4.31 -32.08
C ALA A 31 -1.04 -5.48 -31.08
N PHE A 32 -0.12 -6.44 -31.27
CA PHE A 32 0.11 -7.53 -30.32
C PHE A 32 0.91 -7.12 -29.07
N GLY A 33 1.57 -5.96 -29.08
CA GLY A 33 2.10 -5.34 -27.86
C GLY A 33 1.00 -4.94 -26.87
N ILE A 34 -0.21 -4.62 -27.35
CA ILE A 34 -1.38 -4.24 -26.53
C ILE A 34 -1.80 -5.38 -25.60
N PRO A 35 -2.14 -6.60 -26.09
CA PRO A 35 -2.52 -7.71 -25.21
C PRO A 35 -1.38 -8.14 -24.28
N PHE A 36 -0.12 -8.09 -24.73
CA PHE A 36 1.03 -8.38 -23.87
C PHE A 36 1.12 -7.40 -22.69
N GLY A 37 1.06 -6.09 -22.97
CA GLY A 37 1.10 -5.05 -21.95
C GLY A 37 -0.11 -5.09 -21.01
N ALA A 38 -1.31 -5.33 -21.55
CA ALA A 38 -2.53 -5.49 -20.77
C ALA A 38 -2.44 -6.70 -19.81
N GLY A 39 -1.99 -7.85 -20.32
CA GLY A 39 -1.81 -9.06 -19.52
C GLY A 39 -0.79 -8.88 -18.39
N ASN A 40 0.35 -8.24 -18.69
CA ASN A 40 1.38 -7.92 -17.69
C ASN A 40 0.86 -6.94 -16.63
N THR A 41 0.12 -5.91 -17.03
CA THR A 41 -0.43 -4.90 -16.11
C THR A 41 -1.48 -5.51 -15.17
N ILE A 42 -2.42 -6.30 -15.72
CA ILE A 42 -3.41 -7.04 -14.92
C ILE A 42 -2.69 -7.96 -13.94
N SER A 43 -1.64 -8.63 -14.38
CA SER A 43 -0.87 -9.53 -13.53
C SER A 43 -0.18 -8.78 -12.38
N PHE A 44 0.44 -7.63 -12.69
CA PHE A 44 1.12 -6.83 -11.69
C PHE A 44 0.16 -6.23 -10.65
N ILE A 45 -1.00 -5.70 -11.09
CA ILE A 45 -2.00 -5.09 -10.20
C ILE A 45 -2.59 -6.12 -9.24
N TYR A 46 -3.05 -7.26 -9.76
CA TYR A 46 -3.65 -8.30 -8.91
C TYR A 46 -2.62 -8.96 -7.99
N GLY A 47 -1.39 -9.17 -8.47
CA GLY A 47 -0.32 -9.75 -7.67
C GLY A 47 0.09 -8.85 -6.51
N SER A 48 0.24 -7.55 -6.77
CA SER A 48 0.57 -6.55 -5.76
C SER A 48 -0.56 -6.40 -4.73
N ASN A 49 -1.82 -6.39 -5.16
CA ASN A 49 -2.97 -6.36 -4.25
C ASN A 49 -3.06 -7.61 -3.38
N TYR A 50 -2.84 -8.80 -3.95
CA TYR A 50 -2.80 -10.04 -3.17
C TYR A 50 -1.67 -10.01 -2.14
N LEU A 51 -0.48 -9.53 -2.52
CA LEU A 51 0.66 -9.41 -1.60
C LEU A 51 0.38 -8.41 -0.47
N ALA A 52 -0.23 -7.27 -0.78
CA ALA A 52 -0.64 -6.31 0.22
C ALA A 52 -1.67 -6.89 1.20
N GLY A 53 -2.70 -7.56 0.68
CA GLY A 53 -3.74 -8.20 1.51
C GLY A 53 -3.22 -9.37 2.33
N ALA A 54 -2.26 -10.13 1.80
CA ALA A 54 -1.68 -11.29 2.48
C ALA A 54 -0.71 -10.91 3.62
N TYR A 55 0.04 -9.81 3.48
CA TYR A 55 1.12 -9.46 4.42
C TYR A 55 0.75 -8.37 5.44
N GLY A 56 -0.45 -7.77 5.35
CA GLY A 56 -0.99 -6.88 6.39
C GLY A 56 -0.02 -5.75 6.76
N ILE A 57 0.48 -5.76 8.02
CA ILE A 57 1.45 -4.75 8.51
C ILE A 57 2.77 -4.76 7.73
N TYR A 58 3.19 -5.92 7.21
CA TYR A 58 4.42 -6.07 6.44
C TYR A 58 4.20 -5.93 4.93
N ALA A 59 3.00 -5.49 4.49
CA ALA A 59 2.68 -5.26 3.09
C ALA A 59 3.72 -4.36 2.40
N ALA A 60 4.12 -3.25 3.05
CA ALA A 60 5.10 -2.33 2.48
C ALA A 60 6.47 -3.00 2.25
N SER A 61 6.93 -3.83 3.20
CA SER A 61 8.20 -4.56 3.07
C SER A 61 8.11 -5.66 2.00
N ALA A 62 7.00 -6.39 1.94
CA ALA A 62 6.77 -7.41 0.92
C ALA A 62 6.71 -6.81 -0.49
N LEU A 63 6.02 -5.67 -0.66
CA LEU A 63 5.98 -4.93 -1.93
C LEU A 63 7.36 -4.37 -2.29
N ALA A 64 8.12 -3.85 -1.33
CA ALA A 64 9.49 -3.39 -1.56
C ALA A 64 10.41 -4.54 -2.00
N GLY A 65 10.33 -5.70 -1.34
CA GLY A 65 11.07 -6.90 -1.74
C GLY A 65 10.72 -7.35 -3.16
N ASN A 66 9.42 -7.36 -3.51
CA ASN A 66 8.98 -7.65 -4.88
C ASN A 66 9.56 -6.66 -5.91
N ALA A 67 9.57 -5.36 -5.59
CA ALA A 67 10.17 -4.34 -6.44
C ALA A 67 11.68 -4.55 -6.64
N VAL A 68 12.42 -4.86 -5.57
CA VAL A 68 13.86 -5.14 -5.63
C VAL A 68 14.14 -6.36 -6.51
N MET A 69 13.43 -7.48 -6.29
CA MET A 69 13.61 -8.69 -7.11
C MET A 69 13.35 -8.41 -8.58
N ARG A 70 12.25 -7.71 -8.89
CA ARG A 70 11.93 -7.30 -10.27
C ARG A 70 13.03 -6.43 -10.87
N SER A 71 13.57 -5.46 -10.13
CA SER A 71 14.66 -4.59 -10.59
C SER A 71 15.95 -5.37 -10.83
N MET A 72 16.29 -6.34 -9.97
CA MET A 72 17.45 -7.20 -10.17
C MET A 72 17.31 -8.03 -11.45
N PHE A 73 16.17 -8.68 -11.68
CA PHE A 73 15.93 -9.40 -12.94
C PHE A 73 15.91 -8.47 -14.14
N GLY A 74 15.30 -7.29 -14.02
CA GLY A 74 15.27 -6.27 -15.08
C GLY A 74 16.66 -5.74 -15.46
N GLY A 75 17.60 -5.66 -14.50
CA GLY A 75 18.99 -5.25 -14.76
C GLY A 75 19.90 -6.38 -15.24
N THR A 76 19.66 -7.62 -14.81
CA THR A 76 20.53 -8.77 -15.11
C THR A 76 20.16 -9.48 -16.42
N LEU A 77 18.87 -9.60 -16.75
CA LEU A 77 18.41 -10.27 -17.96
C LEU A 77 18.95 -9.63 -19.26
N PRO A 78 19.06 -8.29 -19.41
CA PRO A 78 19.66 -7.69 -20.61
C PRO A 78 21.12 -8.08 -20.83
N LEU A 79 21.87 -8.32 -19.75
CA LEU A 79 23.27 -8.73 -19.82
C LEU A 79 23.40 -10.13 -20.45
N ALA A 80 22.51 -11.06 -20.07
CA ALA A 80 22.40 -12.37 -20.70
C ALA A 80 21.73 -12.33 -22.08
N GLY A 81 20.86 -11.35 -22.32
CA GLY A 81 20.11 -11.18 -23.57
C GLY A 81 21.02 -11.04 -24.80
N THR A 82 22.11 -10.28 -24.71
CA THR A 82 23.03 -10.11 -25.85
C THR A 82 23.66 -11.42 -26.32
N SER A 83 23.97 -12.33 -25.40
CA SER A 83 24.49 -13.67 -25.73
C SER A 83 23.39 -14.58 -26.27
N MET A 84 22.17 -14.46 -25.73
CA MET A 84 20.99 -15.18 -26.21
C MET A 84 20.69 -14.81 -27.67
N TYR A 85 20.55 -13.52 -28.01
CA TYR A 85 20.27 -13.08 -29.38
C TYR A 85 21.41 -13.34 -30.38
N LYS A 86 22.66 -13.53 -29.92
CA LYS A 86 23.77 -13.97 -30.78
C LYS A 86 23.71 -15.46 -31.11
N ALA A 87 23.23 -16.28 -30.17
CA ALA A 87 23.15 -17.73 -30.34
C ALA A 87 21.87 -18.17 -31.08
N MET A 88 20.78 -17.40 -31.01
CA MET A 88 19.48 -17.71 -31.63
C MET A 88 18.87 -16.49 -32.31
N SER A 89 18.13 -16.72 -33.41
CA SER A 89 17.43 -15.63 -34.10
C SER A 89 16.35 -14.99 -33.21
N PRO A 90 15.98 -13.72 -33.46
CA PRO A 90 15.01 -13.00 -32.62
C PRO A 90 13.66 -13.71 -32.44
N GLN A 91 13.22 -14.45 -33.46
CA GLN A 91 11.97 -15.23 -33.43
C GLN A 91 12.03 -16.40 -32.46
N TRP A 92 13.17 -17.11 -32.43
CA TRP A 92 13.37 -18.24 -31.53
C TRP A 92 13.62 -17.77 -30.10
N ALA A 93 14.34 -16.65 -29.93
CA ALA A 93 14.52 -16.00 -28.63
C ALA A 93 13.18 -15.62 -27.98
N GLY A 94 12.30 -14.92 -28.70
CA GLY A 94 10.99 -14.53 -28.14
C GLY A 94 10.05 -15.73 -27.95
N THR A 95 10.13 -16.76 -28.78
CA THR A 95 9.34 -18.00 -28.61
C THR A 95 9.76 -18.76 -27.36
N LEU A 96 11.06 -18.86 -27.10
CA LEU A 96 11.58 -19.47 -25.87
C LEU A 96 11.10 -18.72 -24.62
N CYS A 97 11.16 -17.38 -24.64
CA CYS A 97 10.63 -16.55 -23.56
C CYS A 97 9.12 -16.74 -23.35
N GLY A 98 8.33 -16.78 -24.43
CA GLY A 98 6.89 -17.05 -24.37
C GLY A 98 6.55 -18.45 -23.85
N LEU A 99 7.32 -19.47 -24.22
CA LEU A 99 7.17 -20.83 -23.67
C LEU A 99 7.54 -20.90 -22.20
N LEU A 100 8.57 -20.16 -21.79
CA LEU A 100 8.96 -20.06 -20.38
C LEU A 100 7.87 -19.37 -19.55
N GLU A 101 7.26 -18.29 -20.06
CA GLU A 101 6.08 -17.68 -19.44
C GLU A 101 4.93 -18.67 -19.31
N LEU A 102 4.64 -19.44 -20.37
CA LEU A 102 3.60 -20.47 -20.35
C LEU A 102 3.86 -21.55 -19.29
N ALA A 103 5.13 -21.98 -19.16
CA ALA A 103 5.55 -22.94 -18.15
C ALA A 103 5.45 -22.40 -16.71
N LEU A 104 5.54 -21.08 -16.53
CA LEU A 104 5.37 -20.42 -15.23
C LEU A 104 3.89 -20.24 -14.83
N ILE A 105 2.92 -20.32 -15.74
CA ILE A 105 1.47 -20.21 -15.45
C ILE A 105 0.96 -21.20 -14.38
N PRO A 106 1.29 -22.50 -14.41
CA PRO A 106 0.78 -23.45 -13.42
C PRO A 106 1.34 -23.21 -12.02
N ILE A 107 2.50 -22.56 -11.89
CA ILE A 107 3.17 -22.33 -10.60
C ILE A 107 2.28 -21.54 -9.61
N PRO A 108 1.74 -20.35 -9.93
CA PRO A 108 0.86 -19.61 -9.03
C PRO A 108 -0.46 -20.35 -8.74
N ILE A 109 -0.97 -21.18 -9.66
CA ILE A 109 -2.17 -21.99 -9.42
C ILE A 109 -1.89 -23.09 -8.38
N ILE A 110 -0.76 -23.78 -8.52
CA ILE A 110 -0.31 -24.78 -7.57
C ILE A 110 -0.04 -24.14 -6.20
N PHE A 111 0.64 -23.01 -6.18
CA PHE A 111 0.88 -22.24 -4.95
C PHE A 111 -0.41 -21.69 -4.33
N TRP A 112 -1.45 -21.38 -5.10
CA TRP A 112 -2.74 -20.99 -4.53
C TRP A 112 -3.45 -22.18 -3.87
N ARG A 113 -3.41 -23.36 -4.49
CA ARG A 113 -4.03 -24.59 -3.95
C ARG A 113 -3.31 -25.14 -2.71
N TYR A 114 -1.98 -25.08 -2.66
CA TYR A 114 -1.15 -25.61 -1.56
C TYR A 114 -0.63 -24.52 -0.61
N GLY A 115 -0.82 -23.25 -0.94
CA GLY A 115 -0.30 -22.10 -0.22
C GLY A 115 -0.90 -21.93 1.17
N GLU A 116 -2.15 -22.33 1.40
CA GLU A 116 -2.74 -22.33 2.74
C GLU A 116 -1.96 -23.24 3.71
N LYS A 117 -1.54 -24.43 3.26
CA LYS A 117 -0.76 -25.37 4.07
C LYS A 117 0.67 -24.88 4.33
N ILE A 118 1.26 -24.15 3.40
CA ILE A 118 2.61 -23.56 3.55
C ILE A 118 2.55 -22.29 4.43
N ARG A 119 1.51 -21.45 4.27
CA ARG A 119 1.25 -20.28 5.13
C ARG A 119 0.95 -20.69 6.58
N ALA A 120 0.19 -21.76 6.79
CA ALA A 120 -0.12 -22.25 8.13
C ALA A 120 1.11 -22.75 8.92
N LYS A 121 2.20 -23.14 8.25
CA LYS A 121 3.43 -23.64 8.88
C LYS A 121 4.53 -22.58 9.06
N SER A 122 4.37 -21.37 8.52
CA SER A 122 5.44 -20.37 8.57
C SER A 122 5.41 -19.55 9.88
N PRO A 123 6.53 -19.49 10.64
CA PRO A 123 6.62 -18.70 11.87
C PRO A 123 6.38 -17.19 11.64
N ILE A 124 6.59 -16.71 10.41
CA ILE A 124 6.32 -15.33 10.02
C ILE A 124 4.83 -14.97 10.19
N ILE A 125 3.89 -15.84 9.83
CA ILE A 125 2.45 -15.52 9.96
C ILE A 125 2.01 -15.43 11.42
N ARG A 126 2.62 -16.23 12.29
CA ARG A 126 2.38 -16.16 13.74
C ARG A 126 2.93 -14.86 14.33
N GLN A 127 4.15 -14.46 13.96
CA GLN A 127 4.72 -13.17 14.35
C GLN A 127 3.90 -11.98 13.82
N MET A 128 3.43 -12.03 12.56
CA MET A 128 2.63 -10.95 11.99
C MET A 128 1.32 -10.72 12.76
N ARG A 129 0.67 -11.80 13.22
CA ARG A 129 -0.56 -11.69 14.00
C ARG A 129 -0.30 -11.13 15.40
N GLU A 130 0.77 -11.57 16.06
CA GLU A 130 1.19 -11.05 17.37
C GLU A 130 1.61 -9.58 17.30
N ASP A 131 2.28 -9.16 16.22
CA ASP A 131 2.67 -7.77 16.02
C ASP A 131 1.48 -6.89 15.58
N GLN A 132 0.49 -7.45 14.88
CA GLN A 132 -0.79 -6.78 14.61
C GLN A 132 -1.53 -6.43 15.89
N GLU A 133 -1.75 -7.41 16.76
CA GLU A 133 -2.43 -7.21 18.04
C GLU A 133 -1.66 -6.23 18.95
N LYS A 134 -0.33 -6.29 18.96
CA LYS A 134 0.51 -5.32 19.69
C LYS A 134 0.41 -3.90 19.12
N ASN A 135 0.37 -3.73 17.81
CA ASN A 135 0.28 -2.39 17.22
C ASN A 135 -1.11 -1.77 17.40
N GLU A 136 -2.17 -2.57 17.27
CA GLU A 136 -3.54 -2.13 17.52
C GLU A 136 -3.76 -1.76 18.99
N SER A 137 -3.28 -2.59 19.92
CA SER A 137 -3.35 -2.28 21.35
C SER A 137 -2.53 -1.03 21.73
N LYS A 138 -1.37 -0.81 21.10
CA LYS A 138 -0.59 0.43 21.28
C LYS A 138 -1.35 1.65 20.74
N ARG A 139 -1.95 1.56 19.56
CA ARG A 139 -2.76 2.64 18.96
C ARG A 139 -3.99 2.97 19.79
N ALA A 140 -4.75 1.97 20.23
CA ALA A 140 -5.91 2.17 21.09
C ALA A 140 -5.53 2.83 22.43
N LYS A 141 -4.42 2.40 23.05
CA LYS A 141 -3.90 3.03 24.27
C LYS A 141 -3.46 4.49 24.04
N GLN A 142 -2.86 4.79 22.89
CA GLN A 142 -2.46 6.15 22.54
C GLN A 142 -3.67 7.06 22.34
N LEU A 143 -4.68 6.63 21.59
CA LEU A 143 -5.92 7.39 21.39
C LEU A 143 -6.63 7.67 22.71
N ALA A 144 -6.83 6.65 23.56
CA ALA A 144 -7.44 6.83 24.89
C ALA A 144 -6.60 7.73 25.83
N ARG A 145 -5.27 7.81 25.65
CA ARG A 145 -4.41 8.73 26.40
C ARG A 145 -4.57 10.17 25.90
N LEU A 146 -4.71 10.36 24.59
CA LEU A 146 -4.96 11.67 23.97
C LEU A 146 -6.36 12.20 24.33
N GLU A 147 -7.38 11.35 24.33
CA GLU A 147 -8.74 11.70 24.76
C GLU A 147 -8.75 12.14 26.23
N ARG A 148 -8.19 11.35 27.14
CA ARG A 148 -8.07 11.75 28.56
C ARG A 148 -7.26 13.03 28.77
N LYS A 149 -6.26 13.29 27.93
CA LYS A 149 -5.48 14.53 27.99
C LYS A 149 -6.33 15.71 27.52
N ARG A 150 -7.08 15.55 26.42
CA ARG A 150 -8.05 16.56 25.93
C ARG A 150 -9.16 16.84 26.94
N GLU A 151 -9.71 15.82 27.58
CA GLU A 151 -10.72 15.99 28.63
C GLU A 151 -10.17 16.75 29.83
N ARG A 152 -8.94 16.43 30.27
CA ARG A 152 -8.27 17.16 31.35
C ARG A 152 -7.94 18.61 30.97
N GLU A 153 -7.47 18.84 29.74
CA GLU A 153 -7.20 20.17 29.22
C GLU A 153 -8.48 21.00 29.05
N ALA A 154 -9.58 20.39 28.59
CA ALA A 154 -10.89 21.03 28.50
C ALA A 154 -11.47 21.35 29.88
N ALA A 155 -11.34 20.43 30.85
CA ALA A 155 -11.74 20.67 32.24
C ALA A 155 -10.90 21.78 32.89
N ALA A 156 -9.59 21.81 32.64
CA ALA A 156 -8.70 22.87 33.13
C ALA A 156 -8.99 24.23 32.47
N ALA A 157 -9.29 24.25 31.17
CA ALA A 157 -9.68 25.47 30.45
C ALA A 157 -11.06 26.00 30.92
N ALA A 158 -12.03 25.11 31.16
CA ALA A 158 -13.32 25.46 31.74
C ALA A 158 -13.18 26.02 33.17
N ALA A 159 -12.31 25.42 34.00
CA ALA A 159 -12.01 25.93 35.33
C ALA A 159 -11.31 27.31 35.29
N ALA A 160 -10.40 27.53 34.34
CA ALA A 160 -9.76 28.83 34.13
C ALA A 160 -10.74 29.91 33.62
N ALA A 161 -11.69 29.54 32.76
CA ALA A 161 -12.76 30.44 32.31
C ALA A 161 -13.77 30.76 33.42
N GLY A 162 -14.11 29.79 34.26
CA GLY A 162 -14.97 29.99 35.44
C GLY A 162 -14.33 30.90 36.49
N GLY A 163 -13.02 30.74 36.73
CA GLY A 163 -12.27 31.59 37.66
C GLY A 163 -12.12 33.06 37.22
N ASN A 164 -12.22 33.35 35.92
CA ASN A 164 -12.16 34.73 35.42
C ASN A 164 -13.52 35.46 35.53
N SER A 165 -14.64 34.73 35.63
CA SER A 165 -15.97 35.32 35.83
C SER A 165 -16.16 35.81 37.27
N GLU A 166 -15.78 35.02 38.28
CA GLU A 166 -15.88 35.42 39.70
C GLU A 166 -15.00 36.65 40.04
N LYS A 167 -13.83 36.77 39.39
CA LYS A 167 -12.93 37.90 39.63
C LYS A 167 -13.45 39.20 39.01
N SER A 168 -14.18 39.14 37.89
CA SER A 168 -14.81 40.32 37.28
C SER A 168 -16.06 40.79 38.05
N THR A 169 -16.82 39.87 38.65
CA THR A 169 -18.01 40.22 39.44
C THR A 169 -17.62 40.73 40.85
N GLY A 170 -16.56 40.20 41.45
CA GLY A 170 -16.07 40.67 42.76
C GLY A 170 -15.41 42.05 42.74
N VAL A 171 -14.77 42.44 41.64
CA VAL A 171 -14.19 43.79 41.48
C VAL A 171 -15.29 44.83 41.26
N LEU A 172 -16.32 44.53 40.46
CA LEU A 172 -17.46 45.43 40.25
C LEU A 172 -18.31 45.62 41.53
N ALA A 173 -18.45 44.59 42.36
CA ALA A 173 -19.17 44.68 43.64
C ALA A 173 -18.41 45.49 44.71
N SER A 174 -17.09 45.67 44.55
CA SER A 174 -16.26 46.41 45.51
C SER A 174 -16.24 47.92 45.24
N GLU A 175 -16.55 48.36 44.02
CA GLU A 175 -16.59 49.80 43.66
C GLU A 175 -17.94 50.47 43.94
N GLU A 176 -19.04 49.72 44.11
CA GLU A 176 -20.38 50.31 44.34
C GLU A 176 -20.66 50.67 45.81
N GLN A 177 -19.80 50.24 46.76
CA GLN A 177 -20.10 50.35 48.20
C GLN A 177 -19.41 51.52 48.94
N THR A 178 -18.59 52.33 48.25
CA THR A 178 -17.96 53.53 48.82
C THR A 178 -18.40 54.80 48.08
N GLY A 179 -19.65 55.23 48.30
CA GLY A 179 -20.18 56.52 47.81
C GLY A 179 -21.32 57.05 48.70
N PRO A 180 -21.34 58.35 49.07
CA PRO A 180 -21.76 58.79 50.41
C PRO A 180 -23.25 59.14 50.51
N ARG A 181 -23.95 58.59 51.50
CA ARG A 181 -25.28 59.08 51.93
C ARG A 181 -25.48 58.88 53.43
N ASP A 182 -25.03 59.85 54.22
CA ASP A 182 -25.57 60.16 55.55
C ASP A 182 -25.43 61.67 55.79
N ILE A 183 -26.21 62.45 55.06
CA ILE A 183 -26.69 63.75 55.52
C ILE A 183 -28.21 63.63 55.48
N GLU A 184 -28.88 64.15 56.51
CA GLU A 184 -30.32 64.36 56.64
C GLU A 184 -31.10 63.35 57.50
N LYS A 185 -31.09 63.62 58.81
CA LYS A 185 -32.33 63.73 59.61
C LYS A 185 -32.06 64.46 60.94
N SER A 186 -32.20 65.78 60.88
CA SER A 186 -32.47 66.65 62.03
C SER A 186 -33.46 67.72 61.57
N ALA A 187 -34.75 67.44 61.69
CA ALA A 187 -35.88 68.37 61.87
C ALA A 187 -37.18 67.57 61.84
#